data_AF-Q5ZV91-F1
#
_entry.id   AF-Q5ZV91-F1
#
_cell.length_a   1.000
_cell.length_b   1.000
_cell.length_c   1.000
_cell.angle_alpha   90.00
_cell.angle_beta   90.00
_cell.angle_gamma   90.00
#
_symmetry.space_group_name_H-M   'P 1'
#
loop_
_entity.id
_entity.type
_entity.pdbx_description
1 polymer ?
#
loop_
_entity_poly.entity_id
_entity_poly.type
_entity_poly.pdbx_seq_one_letter_code
_entity_poly.pdbx_strand_id
1 'polypeptide(L)'
;MDEIKKDDELSQWLSTYGTITAERILGRYNISLPQDEILEAINIPSSFYRHLLQIPLKNVLNGIVIQQASDYHVYAQKLLIDYLLSGESSKEPDSQGAGTRESLEDERQRLVQLGDEFHKLELEQDNLIASSQASLMKISIDWNTKLETTLSKLNSLYKNTNSKIKKNAIRKALIKAFIHCDLVKDQSQKNKYQLIDKLNQTLAVSVGAELKESILTNLSELFQILEALNTKLDEFTDRTNHLSQQAKSFRTQFYEVILRIIELIKLLPEYKIDPAQDAINREPLYFDRTIGER
;
A
#
# COMPACT_ATOMS: atom_id res chain seq x y z
N MET A 1 -9.13 15.40 15.93
CA MET A 1 -9.17 16.12 14.64
C MET A 1 -7.98 15.75 13.74
N ASP A 2 -7.25 14.65 14.01
CA ASP A 2 -6.03 14.27 13.27
C ASP A 2 -6.16 13.04 12.35
N GLU A 3 -7.29 12.33 12.35
CA GLU A 3 -7.43 11.10 11.56
C GLU A 3 -7.75 11.32 10.07
N ILE A 4 -8.29 12.49 9.69
CA ILE A 4 -8.74 12.75 8.32
C ILE A 4 -7.57 12.98 7.34
N LYS A 5 -6.37 13.33 7.83
CA LYS A 5 -5.21 13.58 6.96
C LYS A 5 -4.46 12.31 6.51
N LYS A 6 -4.64 11.16 7.18
CA LYS A 6 -3.83 9.95 6.91
C LYS A 6 -4.28 9.12 5.71
N ASP A 7 -5.40 9.46 5.06
CA ASP A 7 -6.06 8.64 4.04
C ASP A 7 -6.00 9.25 2.61
N ASP A 8 -5.27 10.36 2.44
CA ASP A 8 -5.21 11.10 1.17
C ASP A 8 -4.24 10.48 0.14
N GLU A 9 -3.28 9.65 0.57
CA GLU A 9 -2.43 8.88 -0.37
C GLU A 9 -3.25 7.83 -1.14
N LEU A 10 -4.28 7.25 -0.50
CA LEU A 10 -5.15 6.25 -1.13
C LEU A 10 -6.26 6.87 -1.99
N SER A 11 -6.62 8.14 -1.76
CA SER A 11 -7.59 8.85 -2.60
C SER A 11 -7.07 9.03 -4.04
N GLN A 12 -5.75 9.14 -4.21
CA GLN A 12 -5.09 9.22 -5.53
C GLN A 12 -5.14 7.90 -6.32
N TRP A 13 -5.39 6.77 -5.64
CA TRP A 13 -5.53 5.47 -6.29
C TRP A 13 -6.85 5.27 -7.02
N LEU A 14 -7.82 6.19 -6.92
CA LEU A 14 -9.15 6.09 -7.54
C LEU A 14 -9.18 6.20 -9.08
N SER A 15 -8.09 5.84 -9.75
CA SER A 15 -8.01 5.63 -11.20
C SER A 15 -8.48 4.22 -11.60
N THR A 16 -8.73 3.99 -12.89
CA THR A 16 -9.04 2.65 -13.44
C THR A 16 -8.02 1.59 -13.03
N TYR A 17 -6.74 1.98 -12.93
CA TYR A 17 -5.67 1.10 -12.46
C TYR A 17 -5.87 0.66 -11.01
N GLY A 18 -6.34 1.56 -10.15
CA GLY A 18 -6.59 1.21 -8.75
C GLY A 18 -7.80 0.34 -8.53
N THR A 19 -8.87 0.51 -9.31
CA THR A 19 -10.01 -0.42 -9.28
C THR A 19 -9.56 -1.83 -9.66
N ILE A 20 -8.79 -1.99 -10.74
CA ILE A 20 -8.26 -3.29 -11.17
C ILE A 20 -7.30 -3.88 -10.12
N THR A 21 -6.47 -3.04 -9.50
CA THR A 21 -5.52 -3.50 -8.48
C THR A 21 -6.25 -3.94 -7.21
N ALA A 22 -7.26 -3.19 -6.77
CA ALA A 22 -8.11 -3.54 -5.65
C ALA A 22 -8.88 -4.84 -5.92
N GLU A 23 -9.46 -5.01 -7.11
CA GLU A 23 -10.11 -6.25 -7.53
C GLU A 23 -9.15 -7.44 -7.47
N ARG A 24 -7.91 -7.28 -7.96
CA ARG A 24 -6.89 -8.34 -7.87
C ARG A 24 -6.50 -8.67 -6.43
N ILE A 25 -6.35 -7.67 -5.56
CA ILE A 25 -6.00 -7.89 -4.15
C ILE A 25 -7.15 -8.61 -3.42
N LEU A 26 -8.39 -8.13 -3.57
CA LEU A 26 -9.57 -8.78 -3.00
C LEU A 26 -9.75 -10.20 -3.57
N GLY A 27 -9.47 -10.40 -4.85
CA GLY A 27 -9.49 -11.71 -5.51
C GLY A 27 -8.50 -12.70 -4.88
N ARG A 28 -7.30 -12.27 -4.51
CA ARG A 28 -6.33 -13.11 -3.75
C ARG A 28 -6.84 -13.48 -2.36
N TYR A 29 -7.72 -12.66 -1.80
CA TYR A 29 -8.42 -12.91 -0.55
C TYR A 29 -9.71 -13.72 -0.75
N ASN A 30 -9.97 -14.25 -1.95
CA ASN A 30 -11.22 -14.94 -2.31
C ASN A 30 -12.48 -14.09 -2.07
N ILE A 31 -12.36 -12.77 -2.12
CA ILE A 31 -13.47 -11.83 -2.05
C ILE A 31 -13.80 -11.39 -3.47
N SER A 32 -14.98 -11.78 -3.97
CA SER A 32 -15.52 -11.31 -5.24
C SER A 32 -16.72 -10.42 -4.98
N LEU A 33 -16.59 -9.16 -5.37
CA LEU A 33 -17.65 -8.15 -5.34
C LEU A 33 -18.07 -7.81 -6.78
N PRO A 34 -19.36 -7.56 -7.05
CA PRO A 34 -19.81 -6.92 -8.28
C PRO A 34 -19.09 -5.59 -8.54
N GLN A 35 -18.92 -5.20 -9.80
CA GLN A 35 -18.13 -4.03 -10.18
C GLN A 35 -18.64 -2.72 -9.55
N ASP A 36 -19.96 -2.56 -9.42
CA ASP A 36 -20.60 -1.44 -8.73
C ASP A 36 -20.27 -1.42 -7.23
N GLU A 37 -20.30 -2.60 -6.58
CA GLU A 37 -19.95 -2.74 -5.16
C GLU A 37 -18.44 -2.55 -4.92
N ILE A 38 -17.55 -2.96 -5.83
CA ILE A 38 -16.10 -2.71 -5.73
C ILE A 38 -15.81 -1.21 -5.69
N LEU A 39 -16.41 -0.46 -6.62
CA LEU A 39 -16.20 0.99 -6.69
C LEU A 39 -16.69 1.68 -5.42
N GLU A 40 -17.88 1.34 -4.92
CA GLU A 40 -18.37 1.86 -3.64
C GLU A 40 -17.43 1.48 -2.49
N ALA A 41 -17.02 0.21 -2.45
CA ALA A 41 -16.19 -0.35 -1.39
C ALA A 41 -14.82 0.31 -1.28
N ILE A 42 -14.22 0.76 -2.38
CA ILE A 42 -12.92 1.45 -2.39
C ILE A 42 -13.09 2.93 -2.04
N ASN A 43 -14.17 3.58 -2.52
CA ASN A 43 -14.39 5.01 -2.33
C ASN A 43 -14.78 5.37 -0.89
N ILE A 44 -15.44 4.47 -0.17
CA ILE A 44 -15.96 4.75 1.17
C ILE A 44 -14.86 4.47 2.23
N PRO A 45 -14.36 5.49 2.97
CA PRO A 45 -13.31 5.32 3.99
C PRO A 45 -13.63 4.27 5.05
N SER A 46 -14.89 4.23 5.49
CA SER A 46 -15.37 3.32 6.53
C SER A 46 -15.59 1.88 6.07
N SER A 47 -15.47 1.60 4.77
CA SER A 47 -15.73 0.28 4.19
C SER A 47 -14.76 -0.76 4.75
N PHE A 48 -15.29 -1.89 5.21
CA PHE A 48 -14.48 -3.04 5.60
C PHE A 48 -13.50 -3.48 4.50
N TYR A 49 -13.96 -3.48 3.25
CA TYR A 49 -13.14 -3.90 2.12
C TYR A 49 -12.04 -2.89 1.80
N ARG A 50 -12.28 -1.59 2.03
CA ARG A 50 -11.22 -0.57 1.94
C ARG A 50 -10.14 -0.81 2.99
N HIS A 51 -10.55 -1.13 4.21
CA HIS A 51 -9.63 -1.46 5.30
C HIS A 51 -8.76 -2.68 4.96
N LEU A 52 -9.30 -3.71 4.31
CA LEU A 52 -8.50 -4.84 3.80
C LEU A 52 -7.48 -4.43 2.72
N LEU A 53 -7.77 -3.37 1.96
CA LEU A 53 -6.92 -2.88 0.87
C LEU A 53 -5.85 -1.90 1.34
N GLN A 54 -6.02 -1.27 2.51
CA GLN A 54 -5.19 -0.16 2.98
C GLN A 54 -3.70 -0.50 2.98
N ILE A 55 -3.30 -1.59 3.65
CA ILE A 55 -1.89 -2.00 3.78
C ILE A 55 -1.33 -2.52 2.45
N PRO A 56 -2.01 -3.41 1.70
CA PRO A 56 -1.55 -3.80 0.37
C PRO A 56 -1.31 -2.61 -0.57
N LEU A 57 -2.20 -1.64 -0.63
CA LEU A 57 -2.05 -0.47 -1.49
C LEU A 57 -0.87 0.42 -1.05
N LYS A 58 -0.69 0.64 0.27
CA LYS A 58 0.50 1.31 0.80
C LYS A 58 1.79 0.58 0.43
N ASN A 59 1.80 -0.75 0.49
CA ASN A 59 2.96 -1.54 0.08
C ASN A 59 3.27 -1.41 -1.41
N VAL A 60 2.25 -1.28 -2.27
CA VAL A 60 2.47 -0.99 -3.71
C VAL A 60 3.09 0.39 -3.89
N LEU A 61 2.59 1.41 -3.18
CA LEU A 61 3.17 2.76 -3.22
C LEU A 61 4.62 2.79 -2.76
N ASN A 62 4.91 2.15 -1.62
CA ASN A 62 6.28 2.02 -1.13
C ASN A 62 7.17 1.29 -2.14
N GLY A 63 6.67 0.21 -2.77
CA GLY A 63 7.39 -0.49 -3.83
C GLY A 63 7.74 0.40 -5.03
N ILE A 64 6.84 1.29 -5.43
CA ILE A 64 7.12 2.28 -6.50
C ILE A 64 8.24 3.24 -6.07
N VAL A 65 8.17 3.80 -4.86
CA VAL A 65 9.20 4.73 -4.36
C VAL A 65 10.56 4.04 -4.18
N ILE A 66 10.57 2.80 -3.69
CA ILE A 66 11.78 1.98 -3.59
C ILE A 66 12.37 1.72 -4.98
N GLN A 67 11.56 1.36 -5.97
CA GLN A 67 12.04 1.19 -7.34
C GLN A 67 12.67 2.48 -7.89
N GLN A 68 12.03 3.64 -7.67
CA GLN A 68 12.59 4.94 -8.07
C GLN A 68 13.94 5.23 -7.39
N ALA A 69 14.08 4.90 -6.11
CA ALA A 69 15.34 5.02 -5.38
C ALA A 69 16.42 4.08 -5.94
N SER A 70 16.05 2.84 -6.26
CA SER A 70 16.92 1.87 -6.92
C SER A 70 17.40 2.36 -8.29
N ASP A 71 16.50 2.93 -9.10
CA ASP A 71 16.85 3.44 -10.43
C ASP A 71 17.87 4.60 -10.32
N TYR A 72 17.71 5.50 -9.34
CA TYR A 72 18.71 6.52 -9.04
C TYR A 72 20.03 5.93 -8.54
N HIS A 73 19.99 4.94 -7.65
CA HIS A 73 21.19 4.27 -7.16
C HIS A 73 21.98 3.63 -8.32
N VAL A 74 21.31 2.89 -9.20
CA VAL A 74 21.93 2.27 -10.38
C VAL A 74 22.51 3.33 -11.31
N TYR A 75 21.81 4.45 -11.54
CA TYR A 75 22.35 5.52 -12.37
C TYR A 75 23.62 6.15 -11.77
N ALA A 76 23.64 6.40 -10.45
CA ALA A 76 24.82 6.91 -9.75
C ALA A 76 26.02 5.94 -9.88
N GLN A 77 25.78 4.63 -9.73
CA GLN A 77 26.80 3.61 -9.92
C GLN A 77 27.37 3.63 -11.35
N LYS A 78 26.51 3.74 -12.37
CA LYS A 78 26.94 3.82 -13.76
C LYS A 78 27.84 5.02 -14.02
N LEU A 79 27.50 6.21 -13.50
CA LEU A 79 28.34 7.40 -13.63
C LEU A 79 29.76 7.18 -13.06
N LEU A 80 29.85 6.52 -11.91
CA LEU A 80 31.14 6.21 -11.27
C LEU A 80 31.90 5.11 -12.00
N ILE A 81 31.21 4.08 -12.51
CA ILE A 81 31.83 3.02 -13.32
C ILE A 81 32.41 3.61 -14.61
N ASP A 82 31.64 4.45 -15.31
CA ASP A 82 32.10 5.13 -16.53
C ASP A 82 33.34 6.01 -16.25
N TYR A 83 33.33 6.73 -15.12
CA TYR A 83 34.51 7.46 -14.64
C TYR A 83 35.71 6.54 -14.36
N LEU A 84 35.53 5.43 -13.65
CA LEU A 84 36.62 4.50 -13.34
C LEU A 84 37.21 3.86 -14.60
N LEU A 85 36.36 3.54 -15.59
CA LEU A 85 36.78 2.97 -16.87
C LEU A 85 37.44 3.98 -17.81
N SER A 86 37.26 5.28 -17.58
CA SER A 86 37.94 6.33 -18.36
C SER A 86 39.46 6.37 -18.16
N GLY A 87 39.99 5.70 -17.12
CA GLY A 87 41.40 5.75 -16.73
C GLY A 87 41.79 7.00 -15.94
N GLU A 88 40.90 7.99 -15.80
CA GLU A 88 41.13 9.20 -15.00
C GLU A 88 41.47 8.86 -13.55
N SER A 89 40.80 7.85 -12.99
CA SER A 89 41.03 7.34 -11.63
C SER A 89 42.44 6.78 -11.40
N SER A 90 43.15 6.38 -12.46
CA SER A 90 44.46 5.73 -12.40
C SER A 90 45.63 6.70 -12.59
N LYS A 91 45.35 8.00 -12.69
CA LYS A 91 46.39 9.02 -12.84
C LYS A 91 47.15 9.24 -11.54
N GLU A 92 48.42 9.65 -11.68
CA GLU A 92 49.30 9.92 -10.56
C GLU A 92 48.69 10.93 -9.57
N PRO A 93 48.92 10.79 -8.25
CA PRO A 93 48.39 11.68 -7.22
C PRO A 93 48.75 13.16 -7.42
N ASP A 94 49.87 13.45 -8.09
CA ASP A 94 50.34 14.81 -8.34
C ASP A 94 49.76 15.45 -9.63
N SER A 95 48.99 14.69 -10.42
CA SER A 95 48.42 15.18 -11.66
C SER A 95 47.22 16.11 -11.43
N GLN A 96 46.99 17.05 -12.35
CA GLN A 96 45.87 18.00 -12.27
C GLN A 96 44.53 17.27 -12.02
N GLY A 97 43.72 17.78 -11.11
CA GLY A 97 42.44 17.18 -10.73
C GLY A 97 42.51 16.17 -9.57
N ALA A 98 43.67 16.02 -8.89
CA ALA A 98 43.85 15.11 -7.76
C ALA A 98 42.76 15.22 -6.68
N GLY A 99 42.47 16.44 -6.21
CA GLY A 99 41.43 16.66 -5.21
C GLY A 99 40.01 16.30 -5.69
N THR A 100 39.73 16.46 -6.99
CA THR A 100 38.47 16.03 -7.59
C THR A 100 38.36 14.50 -7.63
N ARG A 101 39.45 13.81 -7.96
CA ARG A 101 39.52 12.34 -7.94
C ARG A 101 39.35 11.77 -6.53
N GLU A 102 39.96 12.40 -5.53
CA GLU A 102 39.77 12.04 -4.12
C GLU A 102 38.30 12.24 -3.69
N SER A 103 37.70 13.37 -4.04
CA SER A 103 36.29 13.65 -3.75
C SER A 103 35.33 12.65 -4.44
N LEU A 104 35.66 12.20 -5.66
CA LEU A 104 34.90 11.16 -6.36
C LEU A 104 35.01 9.80 -5.69
N GLU A 105 36.18 9.46 -5.15
CA GLU A 105 36.36 8.24 -4.37
C GLU A 105 35.57 8.30 -3.06
N ASP A 106 35.56 9.45 -2.37
CA ASP A 106 34.73 9.66 -1.18
C ASP A 106 33.23 9.49 -1.49
N GLU A 107 32.73 10.09 -2.57
CA GLU A 107 31.33 9.91 -3.00
C GLU A 107 31.04 8.45 -3.40
N ARG A 108 32.00 7.74 -4.00
CA ARG A 108 31.85 6.31 -4.30
C ARG A 108 31.71 5.48 -3.03
N GLN A 109 32.54 5.72 -2.01
CA GLN A 109 32.47 5.00 -0.74
C GLN A 109 31.17 5.28 0.00
N ARG A 110 30.71 6.55 -0.01
CA ARG A 110 29.40 6.93 0.54
C ARG A 110 28.25 6.25 -0.20
N LEU A 111 28.32 6.19 -1.53
CA LEU A 111 27.29 5.52 -2.34
C LEU A 111 27.21 4.02 -2.01
N VAL A 112 28.34 3.34 -1.81
CA VAL A 112 28.37 1.93 -1.40
C VAL A 112 27.69 1.75 -0.04
N GLN A 113 28.05 2.57 0.96
CA GLN A 113 27.43 2.51 2.29
C GLN A 113 25.92 2.78 2.24
N LEU A 114 25.51 3.80 1.49
CA LEU A 114 24.10 4.14 1.29
C LEU A 114 23.34 3.01 0.57
N GLY A 115 23.98 2.36 -0.40
CA GLY A 115 23.46 1.18 -1.09
C GLY A 115 23.25 -0.01 -0.16
N ASP A 116 24.18 -0.28 0.75
CA ASP A 116 24.06 -1.35 1.75
C ASP A 116 22.92 -1.10 2.73
N GLU A 117 22.72 0.16 3.15
CA GLU A 117 21.59 0.55 3.99
C GLU A 117 20.25 0.46 3.24
N PHE A 118 20.23 0.89 1.98
CA PHE A 118 19.05 0.79 1.12
C PHE A 118 18.66 -0.68 0.90
N HIS A 119 19.62 -1.58 0.70
CA HIS A 119 19.33 -3.01 0.55
C HIS A 119 18.67 -3.61 1.81
N LYS A 120 19.05 -3.14 3.00
CA LYS A 120 18.36 -3.54 4.25
C LYS A 120 16.91 -3.08 4.27
N LEU A 121 16.63 -1.89 3.74
CA LEU A 121 15.26 -1.37 3.60
C LEU A 121 14.43 -2.24 2.65
N GLU A 122 15.00 -2.65 1.52
CA GLU A 122 14.33 -3.56 0.57
C GLU A 122 13.93 -4.88 1.24
N LEU A 123 14.86 -5.49 1.98
CA LEU A 123 14.60 -6.70 2.75
C LEU A 123 13.53 -6.49 3.84
N GLU A 124 13.52 -5.33 4.50
CA GLU A 124 12.49 -4.99 5.49
C GLU A 124 11.10 -4.85 4.84
N GLN A 125 11.02 -4.21 3.68
CA GLN A 125 9.80 -4.08 2.89
C GLN A 125 9.26 -5.45 2.46
N ASP A 126 10.11 -6.35 1.95
CA ASP A 126 9.71 -7.70 1.55
C ASP A 126 9.14 -8.48 2.75
N ASN A 127 9.80 -8.39 3.91
CA ASN A 127 9.33 -9.01 5.14
C ASN A 127 7.99 -8.42 5.62
N LEU A 128 7.80 -7.10 5.50
CA LEU A 128 6.53 -6.46 5.83
C LEU A 128 5.42 -6.89 4.87
N ILE A 129 5.69 -6.95 3.57
CA ILE A 129 4.73 -7.44 2.56
C ILE A 129 4.32 -8.87 2.88
N ALA A 130 5.28 -9.78 3.10
CA ALA A 130 4.99 -11.18 3.40
C ALA A 130 4.16 -11.35 4.68
N SER A 131 4.56 -10.69 5.78
CA SER A 131 3.88 -10.80 7.07
C SER A 131 2.48 -10.17 7.08
N SER A 132 2.31 -9.01 6.44
CA SER A 132 1.02 -8.34 6.30
C SER A 132 0.06 -9.12 5.39
N GLN A 133 0.53 -9.60 4.25
CA GLN A 133 -0.29 -10.41 3.34
C GLN A 133 -0.75 -11.72 4.00
N ALA A 134 0.15 -12.43 4.69
CA ALA A 134 -0.21 -13.65 5.40
C ALA A 134 -1.30 -13.39 6.47
N SER A 135 -1.16 -12.30 7.21
CA SER A 135 -2.12 -11.90 8.26
C SER A 135 -3.49 -11.52 7.68
N LEU A 136 -3.51 -10.68 6.63
CA LEU A 136 -4.75 -10.25 5.97
C LEU A 136 -5.46 -11.40 5.24
N MET A 137 -4.70 -12.31 4.63
CA MET A 137 -5.25 -13.51 4.01
C MET A 137 -5.92 -14.42 5.05
N LYS A 138 -5.31 -14.59 6.23
CA LYS A 138 -5.92 -15.33 7.34
C LYS A 138 -7.24 -14.69 7.79
N ILE A 139 -7.24 -13.38 8.02
CA ILE A 139 -8.45 -12.61 8.36
C ILE A 139 -9.53 -12.80 7.29
N SER A 140 -9.16 -12.80 6.02
CA SER A 140 -10.13 -12.97 4.93
C SER A 140 -10.71 -14.38 4.84
N ILE A 141 -9.89 -15.42 5.08
CA ILE A 141 -10.37 -16.81 5.15
C ILE A 141 -11.38 -16.96 6.29
N ASP A 142 -11.07 -16.39 7.46
CA ASP A 142 -11.96 -16.39 8.61
C ASP A 142 -13.25 -15.61 8.28
N TRP A 143 -13.13 -14.43 7.65
CA TRP A 143 -14.26 -13.62 7.19
C TRP A 143 -15.21 -14.39 6.28
N ASN A 144 -14.69 -15.01 5.22
CA ASN A 144 -15.51 -15.75 4.26
C ASN A 144 -16.24 -16.93 4.91
N THR A 145 -15.53 -17.66 5.79
CA THR A 145 -16.10 -18.81 6.51
C THR A 145 -17.21 -18.39 7.46
N LYS A 146 -16.98 -17.32 8.24
CA LYS A 146 -17.98 -16.79 9.17
C LYS A 146 -19.13 -16.13 8.45
N LEU A 147 -18.88 -15.43 7.34
CA LEU A 147 -19.92 -14.83 6.52
C LEU A 147 -20.89 -15.89 6.00
N GLU A 148 -20.41 -17.00 5.45
CA GLU A 148 -21.29 -18.07 4.96
C GLU A 148 -22.10 -18.75 6.06
N THR A 149 -21.50 -18.91 7.25
CA THR A 149 -22.18 -19.42 8.44
C THR A 149 -23.29 -18.46 8.88
N THR A 150 -22.97 -17.17 8.99
CA THR A 150 -23.90 -16.12 9.38
C THR A 150 -25.03 -15.96 8.37
N LEU A 151 -24.75 -16.02 7.08
CA LEU A 151 -25.78 -15.99 6.03
C LEU A 151 -26.75 -17.17 6.16
N SER A 152 -26.29 -18.35 6.57
CA SER A 152 -27.16 -19.51 6.79
C SER A 152 -28.05 -19.32 8.03
N LYS A 153 -27.50 -18.76 9.11
CA LYS A 153 -28.26 -18.40 10.32
C LYS A 153 -29.30 -17.31 10.03
N LEU A 154 -28.89 -16.22 9.36
CA LEU A 154 -29.78 -15.12 8.96
C LEU A 154 -30.87 -15.58 7.98
N ASN A 155 -30.55 -16.44 7.02
CA ASN A 155 -31.55 -17.01 6.11
C ASN A 155 -32.61 -17.81 6.86
N SER A 156 -32.23 -18.53 7.92
CA SER A 156 -33.18 -19.26 8.76
C SER A 156 -34.05 -18.29 9.58
N LEU A 157 -33.46 -17.23 10.15
CA LEU A 157 -34.20 -16.19 10.86
C LEU A 157 -35.20 -15.46 9.95
N TYR A 158 -34.76 -14.97 8.79
CA TYR A 158 -35.62 -14.22 7.88
C TYR A 158 -36.71 -15.09 7.27
N LYS A 159 -36.49 -16.40 7.07
CA LYS A 159 -37.55 -17.30 6.59
C LYS A 159 -38.73 -17.41 7.55
N ASN A 160 -38.50 -17.26 8.85
CA ASN A 160 -39.56 -17.24 9.85
C ASN A 160 -40.44 -15.97 9.74
N THR A 161 -39.91 -14.89 9.17
CA THR A 161 -40.63 -13.62 8.98
C THR A 161 -41.17 -13.46 7.57
N ASN A 162 -40.40 -13.84 6.55
CA ASN A 162 -40.74 -13.75 5.13
C ASN A 162 -40.00 -14.83 4.33
N SER A 163 -40.72 -15.92 4.01
CA SER A 163 -40.19 -17.07 3.28
C SER A 163 -39.69 -16.77 1.86
N LYS A 164 -40.01 -15.59 1.29
CA LYS A 164 -39.58 -15.19 -0.05
C LYS A 164 -38.13 -14.68 -0.10
N ILE A 165 -37.53 -14.34 1.04
CA ILE A 165 -36.17 -13.80 1.09
C ILE A 165 -35.17 -14.92 0.83
N LYS A 166 -34.41 -14.79 -0.28
CA LYS A 166 -33.36 -15.75 -0.65
C LYS A 166 -32.04 -15.41 0.03
N LYS A 167 -31.24 -16.41 0.37
CA LYS A 167 -29.87 -16.26 0.94
C LYS A 167 -29.00 -15.27 0.15
N ASN A 168 -29.07 -15.28 -1.19
CA ASN A 168 -28.29 -14.37 -2.03
C ASN A 168 -28.69 -12.89 -1.87
N ALA A 169 -29.97 -12.61 -1.60
CA ALA A 169 -30.42 -11.24 -1.32
C ALA A 169 -29.87 -10.76 0.04
N ILE A 170 -29.87 -11.64 1.05
CA ILE A 170 -29.27 -11.37 2.36
C ILE A 170 -27.77 -11.11 2.20
N ARG A 171 -27.07 -11.89 1.38
CA ARG A 171 -25.64 -11.68 1.08
C ARG A 171 -25.38 -10.28 0.54
N LYS A 172 -26.06 -9.89 -0.54
CA LYS A 172 -25.93 -8.55 -1.15
C LYS A 172 -26.22 -7.44 -0.15
N ALA A 173 -27.32 -7.57 0.60
CA ALA A 173 -27.72 -6.58 1.58
C ALA A 173 -26.71 -6.45 2.74
N LEU A 174 -26.13 -7.56 3.18
CA LEU A 174 -25.13 -7.58 4.24
C LEU A 174 -23.79 -7.00 3.77
N ILE A 175 -23.33 -7.36 2.57
CA ILE A 175 -22.12 -6.78 1.95
C ILE A 175 -22.29 -5.27 1.82
N LYS A 176 -23.43 -4.81 1.27
CA LYS A 176 -23.74 -3.38 1.14
C LYS A 176 -23.74 -2.67 2.49
N ALA A 177 -24.26 -3.31 3.54
CA ALA A 177 -24.24 -2.75 4.89
C ALA A 177 -22.81 -2.61 5.43
N PHE A 178 -21.94 -3.62 5.27
CA PHE A 178 -20.53 -3.54 5.68
C PHE A 178 -19.66 -2.59 4.85
N ILE A 179 -20.09 -2.25 3.63
CA ILE A 179 -19.47 -1.18 2.83
C ILE A 179 -19.77 0.21 3.44
N HIS A 180 -20.97 0.42 3.97
CA HIS A 180 -21.46 1.75 4.36
C HIS A 180 -21.36 2.06 5.86
N CYS A 181 -21.21 1.06 6.71
CA CYS A 181 -21.16 1.22 8.16
C CYS A 181 -19.73 1.16 8.67
N ASP A 182 -19.32 2.16 9.45
CA ASP A 182 -17.99 2.22 10.08
C ASP A 182 -17.93 1.30 11.30
N LEU A 183 -17.70 0.01 11.05
CA LEU A 183 -17.60 -1.00 12.09
C LEU A 183 -16.16 -1.49 12.30
N VAL A 184 -15.21 -1.06 11.47
CA VAL A 184 -13.79 -1.40 11.69
C VAL A 184 -13.23 -0.53 12.80
N LYS A 185 -13.51 0.79 12.79
CA LYS A 185 -13.01 1.73 13.79
C LYS A 185 -13.96 1.90 14.98
N ASP A 186 -15.27 1.86 14.76
CA ASP A 186 -16.27 2.03 15.83
C ASP A 186 -17.33 0.93 15.86
N GLN A 187 -17.15 -0.04 16.74
CA GLN A 187 -18.12 -1.11 16.99
C GLN A 187 -19.16 -0.78 18.08
N SER A 188 -19.42 0.51 18.32
CA SER A 188 -20.48 0.95 19.22
C SER A 188 -21.84 0.32 18.85
N GLN A 189 -22.69 0.16 19.86
CA GLN A 189 -24.03 -0.39 19.69
C GLN A 189 -24.83 0.39 18.64
N LYS A 190 -24.62 1.71 18.54
CA LYS A 190 -25.22 2.58 17.54
C LYS A 190 -24.86 2.13 16.12
N ASN A 191 -23.58 1.94 15.80
CA ASN A 191 -23.14 1.53 14.47
C ASN A 191 -23.59 0.10 14.14
N LYS A 192 -23.62 -0.78 15.14
CA LYS A 192 -24.16 -2.15 15.01
C LYS A 192 -25.64 -2.15 14.63
N TYR A 193 -26.46 -1.30 15.24
CA TYR A 193 -27.86 -1.14 14.81
C TYR A 193 -28.00 -0.48 13.44
N GLN A 194 -27.15 0.49 13.08
CA GLN A 194 -27.16 1.10 11.75
C GLN A 194 -26.89 0.07 10.64
N LEU A 195 -25.99 -0.88 10.88
CA LEU A 195 -25.76 -2.01 9.97
C LEU A 195 -27.05 -2.81 9.75
N ILE A 196 -27.78 -3.12 10.83
CA ILE A 196 -29.06 -3.85 10.75
C ILE A 196 -30.10 -3.03 10.00
N ASP A 197 -30.20 -1.73 10.27
CA ASP A 197 -31.14 -0.86 9.59
C ASP A 197 -30.84 -0.79 8.08
N LYS A 198 -29.56 -0.72 7.69
CA LYS A 198 -29.13 -0.75 6.28
C LYS A 198 -29.41 -2.11 5.61
N LEU A 199 -29.16 -3.21 6.33
CA LEU A 199 -29.49 -4.57 5.90
C LEU A 199 -31.00 -4.69 5.61
N ASN A 200 -31.83 -4.28 6.57
CA ASN A 200 -33.28 -4.37 6.47
C ASN A 200 -33.88 -3.41 5.43
N GLN A 201 -33.31 -2.20 5.30
CA GLN A 201 -33.68 -1.27 4.24
C GLN A 201 -33.43 -1.88 2.86
N THR A 202 -32.28 -2.54 2.68
CA THR A 202 -31.93 -3.18 1.40
C THR A 202 -32.81 -4.41 1.13
N LEU A 203 -33.24 -5.12 2.17
CA LEU A 203 -34.19 -6.24 2.08
C LEU A 203 -35.67 -5.82 2.05
N ALA A 204 -35.97 -4.53 2.20
CA ALA A 204 -37.33 -3.97 2.33
C ALA A 204 -38.19 -4.68 3.40
N VAL A 205 -37.61 -4.94 4.56
CA VAL A 205 -38.31 -5.55 5.72
C VAL A 205 -38.27 -4.64 6.94
N SER A 206 -39.33 -4.71 7.74
CA SER A 206 -39.36 -4.13 9.07
C SER A 206 -39.19 -5.25 10.10
N VAL A 207 -38.28 -5.05 11.05
CA VAL A 207 -37.99 -6.03 12.10
C VAL A 207 -38.15 -5.39 13.48
N GLY A 208 -38.77 -6.13 14.40
CA GLY A 208 -38.87 -5.72 15.80
C GLY A 208 -37.53 -5.82 16.55
N ALA A 209 -37.48 -5.27 17.76
CA ALA A 209 -36.27 -5.24 18.58
C ALA A 209 -35.70 -6.65 18.86
N GLU A 210 -36.53 -7.64 19.15
CA GLU A 210 -36.09 -9.03 19.41
C GLU A 210 -35.35 -9.65 18.21
N LEU A 211 -35.85 -9.40 17.00
CA LEU A 211 -35.20 -9.89 15.78
C LEU A 211 -33.90 -9.11 15.51
N LYS A 212 -33.84 -7.81 15.82
CA LYS A 212 -32.58 -7.04 15.76
C LYS A 212 -31.52 -7.65 16.70
N GLU A 213 -31.86 -7.98 17.94
CA GLU A 213 -30.94 -8.64 18.87
C GLU A 213 -30.48 -10.02 18.37
N SER A 214 -31.39 -10.79 17.79
CA SER A 214 -31.07 -12.09 17.19
C SER A 214 -30.12 -11.96 16.00
N ILE A 215 -30.29 -10.91 15.18
CA ILE A 215 -29.39 -10.57 14.08
C ILE A 215 -28.01 -10.17 14.63
N LEU A 216 -27.95 -9.28 15.63
CA LEU A 216 -26.69 -8.89 16.28
C LEU A 216 -25.93 -10.10 16.82
N THR A 217 -26.63 -10.99 17.50
CA THR A 217 -26.05 -12.22 18.06
C THR A 217 -25.42 -13.07 16.96
N ASN A 218 -26.10 -13.22 15.82
CA ASN A 218 -25.56 -13.95 14.68
C ASN A 218 -24.41 -13.24 13.94
N LEU A 219 -24.29 -11.92 14.09
CA LEU A 219 -23.20 -11.12 13.52
C LEU A 219 -21.97 -11.00 14.45
N SER A 220 -22.08 -11.45 15.70
CA SER A 220 -21.02 -11.30 16.72
C SER A 220 -19.64 -11.81 16.28
N GLU A 221 -19.59 -12.97 15.63
CA GLU A 221 -18.33 -13.54 15.10
C GLU A 221 -17.72 -12.69 13.97
N LEU A 222 -18.54 -12.00 13.17
CA LEU A 222 -18.05 -11.06 12.16
C LEU A 222 -17.46 -9.81 12.82
N PHE A 223 -18.09 -9.31 13.88
CA PHE A 223 -17.60 -8.17 14.64
C PHE A 223 -16.22 -8.44 15.28
N GLN A 224 -16.00 -9.65 15.80
CA GLN A 224 -14.68 -10.07 16.30
C GLN A 224 -13.61 -10.05 15.21
N ILE A 225 -13.96 -10.41 13.97
CA ILE A 225 -13.02 -10.35 12.83
C ILE A 225 -12.69 -8.90 12.48
N LEU A 226 -13.66 -7.98 12.54
CA LEU A 226 -13.42 -6.55 12.34
C LEU A 226 -12.47 -5.97 13.38
N GLU A 227 -12.59 -6.41 14.64
CA GLU A 227 -11.70 -6.00 15.73
C GLU A 227 -10.27 -6.51 15.49
N ALA A 228 -10.13 -7.79 15.13
CA ALA A 228 -8.85 -8.39 14.78
C ALA A 228 -8.20 -7.69 13.56
N LEU A 229 -8.99 -7.30 12.56
CA LEU A 229 -8.53 -6.50 11.43
C LEU A 229 -8.02 -5.14 11.92
N ASN A 230 -8.79 -4.42 12.72
CA ASN A 230 -8.39 -3.10 13.21
C ASN A 230 -7.05 -3.15 13.98
N THR A 231 -6.89 -4.12 14.88
CA THR A 231 -5.61 -4.33 15.61
C THR A 231 -4.44 -4.56 14.66
N LYS A 232 -4.63 -5.35 13.59
CA LYS A 232 -3.57 -5.62 12.61
C LYS A 232 -3.28 -4.44 11.71
N LEU A 233 -4.30 -3.64 11.37
CA LEU A 233 -4.11 -2.43 10.59
C LEU A 233 -3.29 -1.40 11.36
N ASP A 234 -3.51 -1.23 12.65
CA ASP A 234 -2.72 -0.32 13.47
C ASP A 234 -1.24 -0.76 13.51
N GLU A 235 -0.98 -2.06 13.74
CA GLU A 235 0.38 -2.65 13.73
C GLU A 235 1.12 -2.41 12.40
N PHE A 236 0.45 -2.65 11.27
CA PHE A 236 1.07 -2.51 9.95
C PHE A 236 1.12 -1.06 9.47
N THR A 237 0.21 -0.19 9.91
CA THR A 237 0.18 1.22 9.50
C THR A 237 1.45 1.93 9.94
N ASP A 238 1.90 1.72 11.17
CA ASP A 238 3.11 2.38 11.67
C ASP A 238 4.36 1.92 10.92
N ARG A 239 4.48 0.61 10.69
CA ARG A 239 5.60 0.02 9.92
C ARG A 239 5.62 0.48 8.47
N THR A 240 4.47 0.48 7.80
CA THR A 240 4.36 0.94 6.40
C THR A 240 4.69 2.44 6.26
N ASN A 241 4.24 3.27 7.21
CA ASN A 241 4.57 4.70 7.21
C ASN A 241 6.07 4.94 7.44
N HIS A 242 6.70 4.18 8.35
CA HIS A 242 8.14 4.27 8.61
C HIS A 242 8.96 3.94 7.35
N LEU A 243 8.68 2.80 6.72
CA LEU A 243 9.33 2.40 5.47
C LEU A 243 9.09 3.42 4.35
N SER A 244 7.90 4.00 4.27
CA SER A 244 7.58 5.04 3.29
C SER A 244 8.48 6.27 3.45
N GLN A 245 8.71 6.73 4.68
CA GLN A 245 9.61 7.85 4.98
C GLN A 245 11.06 7.52 4.63
N GLN A 246 11.53 6.33 4.97
CA GLN A 246 12.89 5.90 4.62
C GLN A 246 13.06 5.79 3.10
N ALA A 247 12.12 5.17 2.39
CA ALA A 247 12.17 5.05 0.92
C ALA A 247 12.25 6.43 0.25
N LYS A 248 11.42 7.39 0.69
CA LYS A 248 11.47 8.79 0.21
C LYS A 248 12.83 9.43 0.50
N SER A 249 13.38 9.19 1.70
CA SER A 249 14.71 9.69 2.08
C SER A 249 15.82 9.12 1.18
N PHE A 250 15.86 7.80 0.95
CA PHE A 250 16.84 7.20 0.03
C PHE A 250 16.71 7.72 -1.39
N ARG A 251 15.47 7.86 -1.90
CA ARG A 251 15.22 8.47 -3.22
C ARG A 251 15.86 9.85 -3.34
N THR A 252 15.71 10.69 -2.33
CA THR A 252 16.34 12.03 -2.28
C THR A 252 17.86 11.93 -2.17
N GLN A 253 18.38 11.10 -1.26
CA GLN A 253 19.83 10.95 -1.05
C GLN A 253 20.54 10.46 -2.32
N PHE A 254 20.01 9.46 -3.02
CA PHE A 254 20.58 9.00 -4.29
C PHE A 254 20.52 10.08 -5.36
N TYR A 255 19.43 10.84 -5.45
CA TYR A 255 19.33 11.98 -6.36
C TYR A 255 20.40 13.04 -6.06
N GLU A 256 20.64 13.37 -4.79
CA GLU A 256 21.69 14.31 -4.40
C GLU A 256 23.10 13.78 -4.70
N VAL A 257 23.35 12.49 -4.50
CA VAL A 257 24.62 11.84 -4.89
C VAL A 257 24.87 11.99 -6.39
N ILE A 258 23.84 11.75 -7.23
CA ILE A 258 23.93 11.95 -8.68
C ILE A 258 24.36 13.37 -9.02
N LEU A 259 23.75 14.38 -8.38
CA LEU A 259 24.09 15.78 -8.63
C LEU A 259 25.56 16.07 -8.27
N ARG A 260 26.02 15.61 -7.10
CA ARG A 260 27.41 15.78 -6.66
C ARG A 260 28.40 15.09 -7.59
N ILE A 261 28.12 13.86 -8.02
CA ILE A 261 28.97 13.13 -8.98
C ILE A 261 29.06 13.89 -10.31
N ILE A 262 27.94 14.38 -10.84
CA ILE A 262 27.91 15.15 -12.10
C ILE A 262 28.71 16.45 -11.96
N GLU A 263 28.60 17.14 -10.82
CA GLU A 263 29.39 18.35 -10.55
C GLU A 263 30.89 18.07 -10.50
N LEU A 264 31.30 17.00 -9.82
CA LEU A 264 32.69 16.57 -9.76
C LEU A 264 33.23 16.14 -11.12
N ILE A 265 32.45 15.39 -11.91
CA ILE A 265 32.85 14.97 -13.26
C ILE A 265 33.12 16.17 -14.16
N LYS A 266 32.34 17.26 -14.06
CA LYS A 266 32.56 18.48 -14.85
C LYS A 266 33.88 19.20 -14.54
N LEU A 267 34.47 18.93 -13.37
CA LEU A 267 35.75 19.52 -12.94
C LEU A 267 36.96 18.70 -13.40
N LEU A 268 36.75 17.49 -13.92
CA LEU A 268 37.84 16.66 -14.44
C LEU A 268 38.36 17.21 -15.77
N PRO A 269 39.69 17.21 -15.99
CA PRO A 269 40.30 17.83 -17.17
C PRO A 269 40.09 17.01 -18.45
N GLU A 270 40.10 15.68 -18.35
CA GLU A 270 40.15 14.78 -19.51
C GLU A 270 38.96 13.83 -19.64
N TYR A 271 38.13 13.71 -18.61
CA TYR A 271 36.91 12.91 -18.67
C TYR A 271 35.68 13.79 -18.97
N LYS A 272 34.83 13.30 -19.88
CA LYS A 272 33.52 13.88 -20.17
C LYS A 272 32.50 12.76 -20.32
N ILE A 273 31.29 12.99 -19.81
CA ILE A 273 30.16 12.08 -19.95
C ILE A 273 29.83 11.93 -21.43
N ASP A 274 29.69 10.69 -21.91
CA ASP A 274 29.13 10.39 -23.23
C ASP A 274 27.63 10.75 -23.25
N PRO A 275 27.21 11.76 -24.04
CA PRO A 275 25.82 12.20 -24.08
C PRO A 275 24.83 11.12 -24.52
N ALA A 276 25.25 10.20 -25.39
CA ALA A 276 24.36 9.14 -25.89
C ALA A 276 24.13 8.08 -24.82
N GLN A 277 25.20 7.63 -24.16
CA GLN A 277 25.12 6.67 -23.06
C GLN A 277 24.37 7.25 -21.85
N ASP A 278 24.58 8.53 -21.55
CA ASP A 278 23.88 9.24 -20.48
C ASP A 278 22.37 9.30 -20.74
N ALA A 279 21.95 9.60 -21.98
CA ALA A 279 20.54 9.62 -22.36
C ALA A 279 19.87 8.25 -22.17
N ILE A 280 20.53 7.17 -22.58
CA ILE A 280 20.06 5.79 -22.36
C ILE A 280 19.94 5.49 -20.87
N ASN A 281 20.96 5.87 -20.09
CA ASN A 281 21.00 5.61 -18.66
C ASN A 281 19.96 6.41 -17.86
N ARG A 282 19.49 7.55 -18.39
CA ARG A 282 18.44 8.40 -17.77
C ARG A 282 17.02 7.99 -18.13
N GLU A 283 16.81 7.16 -19.16
CA GLU A 283 15.48 6.73 -19.57
C GLU A 283 14.62 6.17 -18.42
N PRO A 284 15.15 5.32 -17.51
CA PRO A 284 14.38 4.82 -16.37
C PRO A 284 14.01 5.90 -15.34
N LEU A 285 14.67 7.06 -15.37
CA LEU A 285 14.49 8.14 -14.40
C LEU A 285 13.34 9.10 -14.75
N TYR A 286 12.64 8.85 -15.87
CA TYR A 286 11.46 9.61 -16.30
C TYR A 286 10.19 9.14 -15.56
N PHE A 287 10.19 9.30 -14.24
CA PHE A 287 9.03 9.03 -13.38
C PHE A 287 8.54 10.31 -12.69
N ASP A 288 7.29 10.27 -12.22
CA ASP A 288 6.77 11.32 -11.35
C ASP A 288 7.44 11.25 -9.97
N ARG A 289 8.27 12.25 -9.69
CA ARG A 289 9.03 12.38 -8.44
C ARG A 289 8.13 12.73 -7.25
N THR A 290 6.92 13.23 -7.49
CA THR A 290 5.98 13.63 -6.43
C THR A 290 5.13 12.48 -5.91
N ILE A 291 5.23 11.29 -6.53
CA ILE A 291 4.55 10.08 -6.04
C ILE A 291 4.99 9.79 -4.61
N GLY A 292 3.99 9.69 -3.73
CA GLY A 292 4.15 9.47 -2.30
C GLY A 292 4.46 10.73 -1.48
N GLU A 293 4.56 11.93 -2.03
CA GLU A 293 4.97 13.11 -1.23
C GLU A 293 3.84 13.76 -0.39
N ARG A 294 2.60 13.25 -0.40
CA ARG A 294 1.43 13.87 0.25
C ARG A 294 0.85 13.06 1.37
#